data_AF-A0A972DQX9-F1
#
_entry.id   AF-A0A972DQX9-F1
#
_cell.length_a   1.000
_cell.length_b   1.000
_cell.length_c   1.000
_cell.angle_alpha   90.00
_cell.angle_beta   90.00
_cell.angle_gamma   90.00
#
_symmetry.space_group_name_H-M   'P 1'
#
loop_
_entity.id
_entity.type
_entity.pdbx_description
1 polymer ?
#
loop_
_entity_poly.entity_id
_entity_poly.type
_entity_poly.pdbx_seq_one_letter_code
_entity_poly.pdbx_strand_id
1 'polypeptide(L)'
;MPWTRRRFVAQAAAATFLGLPAGFRRRSAYAAGPAGPRSPLRKIHLDDARAFGEVKHLFANDYPGMKLSLIEVDGQRALGADHGGMKVFWVYGGAGVVFLPEGYRTQEGGSQPLPAEYKTESIDPAFAGLLRRLKAGISSVSARAAGHVEAILNRWQGGVFHGDFAVELWNLEHIERPWADDERVEADLVALFGFYRNVGHSTKLAGGHEPIRPGDQLIACGGEEIAVRGRFRCLAVEKIDRKTSHISTARRLRYLVDTAGGCSFDFDPFRRLPLTWYLDSPGQRGDGVNFVNSHVVNVPSELSSTHFHPPKPKIGGLPQTEIYLVLDPRSCGLETKGRKASIRVFPDLRDLRRYEQHPLRPGDLVYIPPGVGHRGLDVFVNVLTIPGFKPYNEFYIDQDIRDRTGGEAPYNENGLARKNYERLEDLL
;
A
#
# COMPACT_ATOMS: atom_id res chain seq x y z
N MET A 1 10.77 45.22 -16.67
CA MET A 1 11.07 45.25 -15.22
C MET A 1 10.93 43.84 -14.66
N PRO A 2 11.93 43.32 -13.93
CA PRO A 2 11.95 41.94 -13.48
C PRO A 2 11.02 41.74 -12.28
N TRP A 3 10.26 40.65 -12.33
CA TRP A 3 9.24 40.26 -11.35
C TRP A 3 9.91 39.64 -10.11
N THR A 4 9.64 40.18 -8.92
CA THR A 4 10.23 39.70 -7.67
C THR A 4 9.29 38.78 -6.88
N ARG A 5 9.88 37.77 -6.23
CA ARG A 5 9.29 36.68 -5.42
C ARG A 5 8.19 37.07 -4.41
N ARG A 6 8.04 38.35 -4.06
CA ARG A 6 7.09 38.81 -3.03
C ARG A 6 5.64 38.93 -3.51
N ARG A 7 5.37 38.99 -4.81
CA ARG A 7 3.98 39.07 -5.33
C ARG A 7 3.28 37.72 -5.48
N PHE A 8 4.01 36.62 -5.59
CA PHE A 8 3.41 35.27 -5.67
C PHE A 8 2.83 34.79 -4.33
N VAL A 9 3.50 35.14 -3.22
CA VAL A 9 3.07 34.79 -1.86
C VAL A 9 1.82 35.58 -1.43
N ALA A 10 1.62 36.80 -1.95
CA ALA A 10 0.49 37.64 -1.60
C ALA A 10 -0.84 37.20 -2.25
N GLN A 11 -0.81 36.60 -3.45
CA GLN A 11 -2.03 36.08 -4.09
C GLN A 11 -2.46 34.70 -3.57
N ALA A 12 -1.53 33.88 -3.08
CA ALA A 12 -1.86 32.63 -2.39
C ALA A 12 -2.53 32.84 -1.02
N ALA A 13 -2.31 33.99 -0.38
CA ALA A 13 -2.94 34.35 0.89
C ALA A 13 -4.29 35.09 0.73
N ALA A 14 -4.53 35.74 -0.42
CA ALA A 14 -5.74 36.53 -0.66
C ALA A 14 -6.95 35.70 -1.14
N ALA A 15 -6.75 34.48 -1.65
CA ALA A 15 -7.84 33.56 -1.98
C ALA A 15 -8.47 32.89 -0.75
N THR A 16 -7.88 33.07 0.44
CA THR A 16 -8.30 32.44 1.70
C THR A 16 -9.14 33.35 2.60
N PHE A 17 -9.34 34.62 2.20
CA PHE A 17 -10.08 35.62 2.96
C PHE A 17 -11.15 36.26 2.07
N LEU A 18 -12.35 35.66 2.04
CA LEU A 18 -13.65 36.32 1.90
C LEU A 18 -14.76 35.23 1.77
N GLY A 19 -15.58 35.06 2.82
CA GLY A 19 -16.99 34.67 2.63
C GLY A 19 -17.56 33.37 3.23
N LEU A 20 -17.45 33.16 4.56
CA LEU A 20 -18.44 32.53 5.48
C LEU A 20 -18.80 31.02 5.38
N PRO A 21 -19.30 30.37 6.47
CA PRO A 21 -19.27 30.72 7.89
C PRO A 21 -18.39 29.76 8.73
N ALA A 22 -17.78 30.32 9.76
CA ALA A 22 -17.16 29.58 10.85
C ALA A 22 -18.24 28.80 11.62
N GLY A 23 -18.26 27.47 11.48
CA GLY A 23 -19.30 26.71 12.16
C GLY A 23 -19.38 25.21 11.90
N PHE A 24 -18.32 24.52 11.47
CA PHE A 24 -18.29 23.05 11.55
C PHE A 24 -16.85 22.57 11.76
N ARG A 25 -16.32 22.73 12.98
CA ARG A 25 -15.32 21.79 13.49
C ARG A 25 -16.03 20.45 13.66
N ARG A 26 -16.13 19.64 12.60
CA ARG A 26 -16.25 18.20 12.78
C ARG A 26 -14.95 17.75 13.45
N ARG A 27 -14.96 17.70 14.78
CA ARG A 27 -14.10 16.77 15.51
C ARG A 27 -14.31 15.42 14.82
N SER A 28 -13.29 14.93 14.14
CA SER A 28 -13.15 13.49 13.90
C SER A 28 -12.99 12.85 15.27
N ALA A 29 -14.10 12.65 15.97
CA ALA A 29 -14.17 11.94 17.22
C ALA A 29 -14.20 10.44 16.91
N TYR A 30 -13.08 9.92 16.40
CA TYR A 30 -12.70 8.55 16.69
C TYR A 30 -11.77 8.62 17.91
N ALA A 31 -12.38 8.85 19.07
CA ALA A 31 -11.72 8.52 20.32
C ALA A 31 -11.62 6.99 20.34
N ALA A 32 -10.41 6.47 20.14
CA ALA A 32 -10.13 5.08 20.44
C ALA A 32 -10.50 4.87 21.91
N GLY A 33 -11.53 4.05 22.15
CA GLY A 33 -11.88 3.62 23.50
C GLY A 33 -10.71 2.91 24.17
N PRO A 34 -10.77 2.69 25.50
CA PRO A 34 -9.74 1.95 26.22
C PRO A 34 -9.54 0.58 25.55
N ALA A 35 -8.27 0.18 25.37
CA ALA A 35 -7.90 -1.07 24.72
C ALA A 35 -8.61 -2.25 25.38
N GLY A 36 -9.63 -2.78 24.71
CA GLY A 36 -10.24 -4.06 25.07
C GLY A 36 -9.24 -5.21 24.94
N PRO A 37 -9.62 -6.44 25.34
CA PRO A 37 -8.77 -7.61 25.13
C PRO A 37 -8.36 -7.67 23.66
N ARG A 38 -7.04 -7.77 23.42
CA ARG A 38 -6.47 -7.76 22.07
C ARG A 38 -7.15 -8.86 21.24
N SER A 39 -7.70 -8.46 20.10
CA SER A 39 -8.20 -9.39 19.09
C SER A 39 -7.11 -10.45 18.86
N PRO A 40 -7.41 -11.75 18.97
CA PRO A 40 -6.44 -12.79 18.70
C PRO A 40 -6.19 -12.91 17.19
N LEU A 41 -5.01 -13.39 16.81
CA LEU A 41 -4.74 -13.77 15.43
C LEU A 41 -5.76 -14.81 14.96
N ARG A 42 -6.18 -14.70 13.71
CA ARG A 42 -7.11 -15.63 13.06
C ARG A 42 -6.55 -16.09 11.72
N LYS A 43 -6.28 -17.39 11.59
CA LYS A 43 -5.91 -18.02 10.34
C LYS A 43 -7.06 -18.91 9.88
N ILE A 44 -7.63 -18.61 8.72
CA ILE A 44 -8.79 -19.30 8.15
C ILE A 44 -8.56 -19.60 6.68
N HIS A 45 -9.34 -20.50 6.10
CA HIS A 45 -9.46 -20.60 4.64
C HIS A 45 -10.73 -19.86 4.21
N LEU A 46 -10.69 -19.09 3.12
CA LEU A 46 -11.83 -18.26 2.71
C LEU A 46 -13.07 -19.06 2.29
N ASP A 47 -12.91 -20.34 1.96
CA ASP A 47 -14.04 -21.24 1.67
C ASP A 47 -14.77 -21.74 2.95
N ASP A 48 -14.22 -21.49 4.15
CA ASP A 48 -14.92 -21.75 5.41
C ASP A 48 -15.80 -20.56 5.79
N ALA A 49 -17.06 -20.63 5.39
CA ALA A 49 -18.03 -19.57 5.63
C ALA A 49 -18.24 -19.22 7.12
N ARG A 50 -18.14 -20.22 8.02
CA ARG A 50 -18.31 -20.00 9.46
C ARG A 50 -17.12 -19.22 10.01
N ALA A 51 -15.91 -19.69 9.74
CA ALA A 51 -14.69 -19.04 10.17
C ALA A 51 -14.55 -17.63 9.56
N PHE A 52 -14.94 -17.44 8.30
CA PHE A 52 -15.00 -16.11 7.68
C PHE A 52 -16.03 -15.19 8.35
N GLY A 53 -17.19 -15.73 8.76
CA GLY A 53 -18.19 -14.98 9.53
C GLY A 53 -17.64 -14.45 10.86
N GLU A 54 -16.82 -15.23 11.56
CA GLU A 54 -16.14 -14.82 12.79
C GLU A 54 -15.12 -13.70 12.54
N VAL A 55 -14.31 -13.81 11.49
CA VAL A 55 -13.35 -12.75 11.08
C VAL A 55 -14.10 -11.48 10.68
N LYS A 56 -15.23 -11.59 9.96
CA LYS A 56 -16.06 -10.45 9.58
C LYS A 56 -16.63 -9.73 10.82
N HIS A 57 -17.06 -10.47 11.83
CA HIS A 57 -17.53 -9.88 13.08
C HIS A 57 -16.42 -9.15 13.83
N LEU A 58 -15.24 -9.78 13.94
CA LEU A 58 -14.05 -9.17 14.53
C LEU A 58 -13.67 -7.88 13.81
N PHE A 59 -13.58 -7.93 12.48
CA PHE A 59 -13.26 -6.79 11.63
C PHE A 59 -14.24 -5.64 11.80
N ALA A 60 -15.55 -5.93 11.90
CA ALA A 60 -16.57 -4.90 12.08
C ALA A 60 -16.49 -4.24 13.47
N ASN A 61 -16.03 -4.96 14.49
CA ASN A 61 -15.79 -4.40 15.82
C ASN A 61 -14.54 -3.50 15.82
N ASP A 62 -13.47 -3.94 15.16
CA ASP A 62 -12.21 -3.19 15.05
C ASP A 62 -12.39 -1.94 14.14
N TYR A 63 -13.24 -2.04 13.11
CA TYR A 63 -13.47 -0.99 12.11
C TYR A 63 -14.98 -0.78 11.81
N PRO A 64 -15.76 -0.11 12.69
CA PRO A 64 -17.22 0.03 12.54
C PRO A 64 -17.69 0.68 11.22
N GLY A 65 -16.86 1.57 10.65
CA GLY A 65 -17.11 2.26 9.37
C GLY A 65 -16.71 1.45 8.13
N MET A 66 -16.27 0.20 8.30
CA MET A 66 -15.85 -0.67 7.20
C MET A 66 -16.61 -1.99 7.20
N LYS A 67 -16.78 -2.58 6.02
CA LYS A 67 -17.46 -3.88 5.82
C LYS A 67 -16.59 -4.83 5.04
N LEU A 68 -16.32 -6.00 5.61
CA LEU A 68 -15.61 -7.11 4.98
C LEU A 68 -16.61 -8.07 4.31
N SER A 69 -16.30 -8.52 3.09
CA SER A 69 -17.15 -9.44 2.32
C SER A 69 -16.34 -10.34 1.40
N LEU A 70 -16.93 -11.47 1.01
CA LEU A 70 -16.47 -12.30 -0.10
C LEU A 70 -17.45 -12.15 -1.26
N ILE A 71 -16.91 -12.03 -2.47
CA ILE A 71 -17.67 -11.88 -3.69
C ILE A 71 -17.28 -13.00 -4.63
N GLU A 72 -18.27 -13.73 -5.12
CA GLU A 72 -18.12 -14.73 -6.17
C GLU A 72 -18.74 -14.21 -7.47
N VAL A 73 -18.02 -14.35 -8.56
CA VAL A 73 -18.49 -14.04 -9.91
C VAL A 73 -18.51 -15.34 -10.68
N ASP A 74 -19.67 -15.70 -11.24
CA ASP A 74 -19.84 -16.75 -12.24
C ASP A 74 -20.73 -16.18 -13.36
N GLY A 75 -20.18 -16.07 -14.57
CA GLY A 75 -20.84 -15.38 -15.68
C GLY A 75 -20.59 -13.86 -15.65
N GLN A 76 -21.60 -13.07 -15.99
CA GLN A 76 -21.53 -11.60 -16.07
C GLN A 76 -22.12 -10.97 -14.81
N ARG A 77 -21.43 -9.98 -14.24
CA ARG A 77 -21.86 -9.28 -13.02
C ARG A 77 -21.41 -7.81 -13.05
N ALA A 78 -22.19 -6.93 -12.41
CA ALA A 78 -21.76 -5.58 -12.05
C ALA A 78 -21.24 -5.60 -10.60
N LEU A 79 -20.01 -5.13 -10.38
CA LEU A 79 -19.45 -4.96 -9.04
C LEU A 79 -19.61 -3.50 -8.60
N GLY A 80 -20.28 -3.28 -7.47
CA GLY A 80 -20.51 -1.96 -6.89
C GLY A 80 -20.35 -1.98 -5.37
N ALA A 81 -20.38 -0.79 -4.75
CA ALA A 81 -20.41 -0.64 -3.30
C ALA A 81 -21.80 -0.94 -2.75
N ASP A 82 -21.91 -1.71 -1.65
CA ASP A 82 -23.22 -2.13 -1.14
C ASP A 82 -23.91 -1.00 -0.34
N HIS A 83 -23.11 -0.07 0.21
CA HIS A 83 -23.55 1.03 1.07
C HIS A 83 -23.27 2.41 0.43
N GLY A 84 -22.94 2.44 -0.87
CA GLY A 84 -22.59 3.65 -1.60
C GLY A 84 -21.25 4.27 -1.16
N GLY A 85 -20.39 3.48 -0.52
CA GLY A 85 -19.03 3.85 -0.14
C GLY A 85 -17.99 3.56 -1.22
N MET A 86 -16.75 3.31 -0.82
CA MET A 86 -15.64 2.92 -1.69
C MET A 86 -15.33 1.47 -1.37
N LYS A 87 -15.55 0.58 -2.32
CA LYS A 87 -15.35 -0.86 -2.17
C LYS A 87 -14.16 -1.30 -3.01
N VAL A 88 -13.16 -1.85 -2.34
CA VAL A 88 -11.97 -2.43 -2.96
C VAL A 88 -12.17 -3.94 -3.02
N PHE A 89 -11.90 -4.54 -4.18
CA PHE A 89 -12.00 -5.96 -4.45
C PHE A 89 -10.61 -6.49 -4.82
N TRP A 90 -10.10 -7.46 -4.06
CA TRP A 90 -8.86 -8.16 -4.37
C TRP A 90 -9.19 -9.53 -4.91
N VAL A 91 -8.87 -9.77 -6.18
CA VAL A 91 -9.05 -11.08 -6.81
C VAL A 91 -8.04 -12.04 -6.18
N TYR A 92 -8.52 -13.15 -5.60
CA TYR A 92 -7.64 -14.15 -4.98
C TYR A 92 -7.73 -15.54 -5.62
N GLY A 93 -8.73 -15.78 -6.47
CA GLY A 93 -8.89 -17.06 -7.15
C GLY A 93 -9.73 -16.96 -8.42
N GLY A 94 -9.47 -17.86 -9.37
CA GLY A 94 -10.16 -17.89 -10.66
C GLY A 94 -9.62 -16.87 -11.66
N ALA A 95 -10.37 -16.59 -12.72
CA ALA A 95 -10.01 -15.63 -13.75
C ALA A 95 -11.25 -15.01 -14.40
N GLY A 96 -11.08 -13.81 -14.94
CA GLY A 96 -12.14 -13.12 -15.66
C GLY A 96 -11.61 -11.99 -16.51
N VAL A 97 -12.53 -11.13 -16.92
CA VAL A 97 -12.22 -9.86 -17.56
C VAL A 97 -13.06 -8.75 -16.94
N VAL A 98 -12.49 -7.54 -16.91
CA VAL A 98 -13.15 -6.29 -16.53
C VAL A 98 -13.36 -5.45 -17.78
N PHE A 99 -14.54 -4.84 -17.93
CA PHE A 99 -14.76 -3.84 -18.96
C PHE A 99 -14.20 -2.50 -18.51
N LEU A 100 -13.31 -1.92 -19.31
CA LEU A 100 -12.76 -0.58 -19.10
C LEU A 100 -13.21 0.31 -20.26
N PRO A 101 -13.92 1.42 -20.02
CA PRO A 101 -14.45 2.27 -21.08
C PRO A 101 -13.36 3.07 -21.79
N GLU A 102 -13.69 3.61 -22.96
CA GLU A 102 -12.91 4.70 -23.56
C GLU A 102 -12.81 5.87 -22.57
N GLY A 103 -11.64 6.50 -22.51
CA GLY A 103 -11.36 7.57 -21.54
C GLY A 103 -10.97 7.07 -20.14
N TYR A 104 -10.98 5.76 -19.88
CA TYR A 104 -10.45 5.21 -18.63
C TYR A 104 -8.97 5.60 -18.44
N ARG A 105 -8.66 6.20 -17.29
CA ARG A 105 -7.31 6.63 -16.92
C ARG A 105 -6.71 5.72 -15.85
N THR A 106 -5.44 5.40 -16.00
CA THR A 106 -4.68 4.53 -15.08
C THR A 106 -3.24 4.98 -14.94
N GLN A 107 -2.66 4.84 -13.76
CA GLN A 107 -1.21 4.97 -13.53
C GLN A 107 -0.49 3.62 -13.59
N GLU A 108 -1.00 2.68 -14.40
CA GLU A 108 -0.29 1.47 -14.80
C GLU A 108 0.68 1.79 -15.95
N GLY A 109 1.64 0.89 -16.23
CA GLY A 109 2.58 1.03 -17.35
C GLY A 109 4.05 0.95 -16.94
N GLY A 110 4.35 0.08 -15.99
CA GLY A 110 5.68 -0.15 -15.43
C GLY A 110 6.38 -1.38 -15.98
N SER A 111 6.19 -2.54 -15.32
CA SER A 111 6.94 -3.77 -15.64
C SER A 111 6.63 -4.34 -17.03
N GLN A 112 5.38 -4.28 -17.48
CA GLN A 112 4.99 -4.66 -18.84
C GLN A 112 4.33 -3.49 -19.55
N PRO A 113 4.51 -3.37 -20.88
CA PRO A 113 3.80 -2.36 -21.65
C PRO A 113 2.30 -2.58 -21.54
N LEU A 114 1.55 -1.48 -21.42
CA LEU A 114 0.10 -1.51 -21.56
C LEU A 114 -0.30 -1.96 -22.98
N PRO A 115 -1.52 -2.49 -23.15
CA PRO A 115 -2.07 -2.76 -24.49
C PRO A 115 -2.01 -1.54 -25.41
N ALA A 116 -1.95 -1.76 -26.73
CA ALA A 116 -1.79 -0.69 -27.72
C ALA A 116 -2.95 0.32 -27.73
N GLU A 117 -4.09 -0.05 -27.16
CA GLU A 117 -5.25 0.80 -26.96
C GLU A 117 -5.06 1.81 -25.83
N TYR A 118 -3.90 1.87 -25.18
CA TYR A 118 -3.55 2.89 -24.19
C TYR A 118 -2.54 3.88 -24.76
N LYS A 119 -2.77 5.16 -24.46
CA LYS A 119 -1.83 6.24 -24.75
C LYS A 119 -1.36 6.88 -23.46
N THR A 120 -0.05 6.83 -23.20
CA THR A 120 0.57 7.59 -22.11
C THR A 120 0.36 9.08 -22.33
N GLU A 121 -0.07 9.77 -21.29
CA GLU A 121 -0.33 11.20 -21.34
C GLU A 121 0.98 11.99 -21.38
N SER A 122 0.95 13.13 -22.06
CA SER A 122 2.04 14.09 -22.02
C SER A 122 2.17 14.68 -20.61
N ILE A 123 3.39 14.92 -20.18
CA ILE A 123 3.62 15.53 -18.87
C ILE A 123 3.44 17.06 -18.90
N ASP A 124 3.04 17.60 -17.75
CA ASP A 124 2.99 19.04 -17.53
C ASP A 124 4.40 19.68 -17.68
N PRO A 125 4.54 20.83 -18.36
CA PRO A 125 5.84 21.49 -18.54
C PRO A 125 6.55 21.87 -17.24
N ALA A 126 5.82 22.22 -16.18
CA ALA A 126 6.41 22.52 -14.88
C ALA A 126 6.97 21.26 -14.22
N PHE A 127 6.26 20.13 -14.32
CA PHE A 127 6.77 18.83 -13.87
C PHE A 127 8.01 18.41 -14.67
N ALA A 128 7.99 18.55 -16.01
CA ALA A 128 9.16 18.30 -16.84
C ALA A 128 10.36 19.17 -16.43
N GLY A 129 10.11 20.46 -16.15
CA GLY A 129 11.13 21.39 -15.64
C GLY A 129 11.72 20.96 -14.31
N LEU A 130 10.88 20.48 -13.38
CA LEU A 130 11.29 19.93 -12.10
C LEU A 130 12.19 18.70 -12.28
N LEU A 131 11.78 17.73 -13.11
CA LEU A 131 12.57 16.53 -13.37
C LEU A 131 13.95 16.84 -13.99
N ARG A 132 14.04 17.84 -14.87
CA ARG A 132 15.34 18.30 -15.42
C ARG A 132 16.26 18.86 -14.34
N ARG A 133 15.72 19.66 -13.42
CA ARG A 133 16.51 20.23 -12.31
C ARG A 133 16.97 19.16 -11.35
N LEU A 134 16.10 18.21 -10.98
CA LEU A 134 16.48 17.05 -10.18
C LEU A 134 17.58 16.22 -10.86
N LYS A 135 17.45 15.95 -12.16
CA LYS A 135 18.48 15.21 -12.91
C LYS A 135 19.81 15.95 -12.95
N ALA A 136 19.80 17.27 -13.12
CA ALA A 136 21.01 18.09 -13.11
C ALA A 136 21.66 18.18 -11.73
N GLY A 137 20.85 18.15 -10.66
CA GLY A 137 21.29 18.24 -9.27
C GLY A 137 21.49 16.90 -8.57
N ILE A 138 21.43 15.77 -9.28
CA ILE A 138 21.44 14.43 -8.68
C ILE A 138 22.69 14.16 -7.83
N SER A 139 23.83 14.77 -8.17
CA SER A 139 25.07 14.64 -7.41
C SER A 139 25.02 15.29 -6.01
N SER A 140 24.02 16.12 -5.74
CA SER A 140 23.76 16.69 -4.40
C SER A 140 22.83 15.84 -3.54
N VAL A 141 22.20 14.81 -4.12
CA VAL A 141 21.29 13.92 -3.40
C VAL A 141 22.12 12.94 -2.56
N SER A 142 21.75 12.80 -1.29
CA SER A 142 22.41 11.88 -0.36
C SER A 142 22.39 10.45 -0.87
N ALA A 143 23.43 9.67 -0.53
CA ALA A 143 23.55 8.28 -0.96
C ALA A 143 22.34 7.40 -0.58
N ARG A 144 21.69 7.70 0.57
CA ARG A 144 20.49 6.98 1.02
C ARG A 144 19.26 7.30 0.17
N ALA A 145 19.13 8.52 -0.34
CA ALA A 145 18.00 8.96 -1.15
C ALA A 145 18.17 8.72 -2.65
N ALA A 146 19.42 8.65 -3.12
CA ALA A 146 19.78 8.62 -4.55
C ALA A 146 19.02 7.55 -5.33
N GLY A 147 19.01 6.29 -4.86
CA GLY A 147 18.33 5.20 -5.57
C GLY A 147 16.82 5.41 -5.74
N HIS A 148 16.16 6.07 -4.78
CA HIS A 148 14.74 6.41 -4.89
C HIS A 148 14.51 7.56 -5.88
N VAL A 149 15.35 8.58 -5.87
CA VAL A 149 15.27 9.70 -6.82
C VAL A 149 15.56 9.24 -8.25
N GLU A 150 16.56 8.38 -8.44
CA GLU A 150 16.87 7.77 -9.73
C GLU A 150 15.72 6.92 -10.25
N ALA A 151 15.08 6.11 -9.39
CA ALA A 151 13.89 5.34 -9.77
C ALA A 151 12.73 6.23 -10.26
N ILE A 152 12.52 7.40 -9.64
CA ILE A 152 11.55 8.40 -10.11
C ILE A 152 11.98 8.96 -11.50
N LEU A 153 13.24 9.36 -11.65
CA LEU A 153 13.75 9.95 -12.89
C LEU A 153 13.74 8.94 -14.06
N ASN A 154 14.01 7.67 -13.80
CA ASN A 154 14.05 6.61 -14.82
C ASN A 154 12.68 6.32 -15.45
N ARG A 155 11.59 6.72 -14.80
CA ARG A 155 10.23 6.66 -15.35
C ARG A 155 9.96 7.74 -16.40
N TRP A 156 10.82 8.75 -16.51
CA TRP A 156 10.69 9.81 -17.50
C TRP A 156 11.51 9.49 -18.76
N GLN A 157 10.84 9.03 -19.80
CA GLN A 157 11.47 8.59 -21.05
C GLN A 157 10.70 9.12 -22.26
N GLY A 158 11.40 9.51 -23.33
CA GLY A 158 10.75 9.94 -24.57
C GLY A 158 9.77 11.13 -24.42
N GLY A 159 9.91 11.95 -23.37
CA GLY A 159 9.01 13.07 -23.08
C GLY A 159 7.72 12.70 -22.33
N VAL A 160 7.52 11.44 -21.96
CA VAL A 160 6.38 10.95 -21.17
C VAL A 160 6.84 10.35 -19.84
N PHE A 161 5.94 10.30 -18.86
CA PHE A 161 6.21 9.70 -17.55
C PHE A 161 5.33 8.47 -17.37
N HIS A 162 5.92 7.38 -16.87
CA HIS A 162 5.28 6.08 -16.80
C HIS A 162 4.89 5.69 -15.36
N GLY A 163 3.59 5.52 -15.13
CA GLY A 163 3.01 5.05 -13.87
C GLY A 163 3.18 6.00 -12.68
N ASP A 164 2.72 5.57 -11.50
CA ASP A 164 2.87 6.34 -10.25
C ASP A 164 4.19 6.03 -9.54
N PHE A 165 4.72 7.01 -8.81
CA PHE A 165 5.98 6.89 -8.07
C PHE A 165 5.81 7.14 -6.55
N ALA A 166 4.64 6.78 -6.02
CA ALA A 166 4.33 7.06 -4.63
C ALA A 166 5.15 6.21 -3.65
N VAL A 167 5.58 5.02 -4.06
CA VAL A 167 6.42 4.16 -3.23
C VAL A 167 7.81 4.75 -3.04
N GLU A 168 8.37 5.39 -4.06
CA GLU A 168 9.65 6.09 -3.98
C GLU A 168 9.55 7.30 -3.04
N LEU A 169 8.44 8.05 -3.10
CA LEU A 169 8.17 9.14 -2.14
C LEU A 169 7.99 8.62 -0.71
N TRP A 170 7.29 7.50 -0.54
CA TRP A 170 7.13 6.88 0.77
C TRP A 170 8.47 6.39 1.35
N ASN A 171 9.34 5.82 0.51
CA ASN A 171 10.69 5.41 0.90
C ASN A 171 11.56 6.63 1.28
N LEU A 172 11.46 7.73 0.52
CA LEU A 172 12.17 8.98 0.86
C LEU A 172 11.77 9.50 2.24
N GLU A 173 10.48 9.43 2.61
CA GLU A 173 10.05 9.84 3.96
C GLU A 173 10.62 8.94 5.07
N HIS A 174 11.09 7.73 4.79
CA HIS A 174 11.80 6.92 5.79
C HIS A 174 13.27 7.33 5.98
N ILE A 175 13.77 8.27 5.17
CA ILE A 175 15.13 8.79 5.24
C ILE A 175 15.11 10.13 5.97
N GLU A 176 16.01 10.27 6.94
CA GLU A 176 16.21 11.52 7.67
C GLU A 176 16.63 12.65 6.71
N ARG A 177 16.08 13.84 6.95
CA ARG A 177 16.38 15.04 6.15
C ARG A 177 17.68 15.72 6.61
N PRO A 178 18.34 16.49 5.73
CA PRO A 178 17.97 16.77 4.34
C PRO A 178 18.24 15.57 3.42
N TRP A 179 17.48 15.47 2.32
CA TRP A 179 17.74 14.44 1.30
C TRP A 179 18.78 14.89 0.28
N ALA A 180 18.96 16.20 0.10
CA ALA A 180 20.00 16.79 -0.72
C ALA A 180 20.71 17.96 -0.02
N ASP A 181 22.00 18.13 -0.31
CA ASP A 181 22.81 19.23 0.26
C ASP A 181 22.54 20.58 -0.44
N ASP A 182 22.00 20.57 -1.66
CA ASP A 182 21.54 21.77 -2.36
C ASP A 182 20.08 22.06 -1.99
N GLU A 183 19.83 23.22 -1.36
CA GLU A 183 18.50 23.68 -0.94
C GLU A 183 17.47 23.70 -2.08
N ARG A 184 17.89 23.97 -3.33
CA ARG A 184 17.00 23.98 -4.49
C ARG A 184 16.60 22.57 -4.89
N VAL A 185 17.53 21.62 -4.82
CA VAL A 185 17.27 20.21 -5.10
C VAL A 185 16.37 19.63 -4.01
N GLU A 186 16.62 19.94 -2.75
CA GLU A 186 15.75 19.57 -1.63
C GLU A 186 14.32 20.11 -1.83
N ALA A 187 14.18 21.37 -2.24
CA ALA A 187 12.88 21.96 -2.53
C ALA A 187 12.18 21.28 -3.73
N ASP A 188 12.91 20.93 -4.78
CA ASP A 188 12.36 20.19 -5.93
C ASP A 188 11.93 18.76 -5.54
N LEU A 189 12.67 18.08 -4.65
CA LEU A 189 12.27 16.77 -4.10
C LEU A 189 10.99 16.87 -3.27
N VAL A 190 10.84 17.92 -2.45
CA VAL A 190 9.60 18.20 -1.72
C VAL A 190 8.44 18.47 -2.68
N ALA A 191 8.68 19.20 -3.77
CA ALA A 191 7.64 19.55 -4.73
C ALA A 191 7.05 18.32 -5.45
N LEU A 192 7.77 17.20 -5.55
CA LEU A 192 7.26 15.95 -6.12
C LEU A 192 5.96 15.46 -5.45
N PHE A 193 5.78 15.72 -4.16
CA PHE A 193 4.56 15.36 -3.41
C PHE A 193 3.31 16.09 -3.92
N GLY A 194 3.48 17.24 -4.58
CA GLY A 194 2.38 17.97 -5.23
C GLY A 194 1.97 17.38 -6.59
N PHE A 195 2.84 16.58 -7.23
CA PHE A 195 2.62 16.09 -8.60
C PHE A 195 2.17 14.64 -8.69
N TYR A 196 2.65 13.76 -7.79
CA TYR A 196 2.65 12.31 -8.02
C TYR A 196 1.28 11.66 -8.27
N ARG A 197 0.18 12.28 -7.83
CA ARG A 197 -1.20 11.80 -8.09
C ARG A 197 -1.73 12.14 -9.48
N ASN A 198 -1.16 13.16 -10.12
CA ASN A 198 -1.69 13.77 -11.34
C ASN A 198 -0.83 13.50 -12.57
N VAL A 199 0.24 12.73 -12.44
CA VAL A 199 1.20 12.43 -13.52
C VAL A 199 1.33 10.92 -13.71
N GLY A 200 1.92 10.49 -14.82
CA GLY A 200 2.13 9.06 -15.07
C GLY A 200 0.88 8.31 -15.54
N HIS A 201 -0.17 9.03 -15.94
CA HIS A 201 -1.41 8.45 -16.43
C HIS A 201 -1.30 7.99 -17.88
N SER A 202 -1.97 6.89 -18.19
CA SER A 202 -2.30 6.46 -19.54
C SER A 202 -3.81 6.43 -19.70
N THR A 203 -4.30 6.97 -20.82
CA THR A 203 -5.73 6.97 -21.17
C THR A 203 -6.02 5.84 -22.16
N LYS A 204 -7.09 5.09 -21.90
CA LYS A 204 -7.62 4.07 -22.82
C LYS A 204 -8.37 4.75 -23.98
N LEU A 205 -7.94 4.46 -25.21
CA LEU A 205 -8.46 5.05 -26.44
C LEU A 205 -9.72 4.35 -26.97
N ALA A 206 -9.95 3.10 -26.58
CA ALA A 206 -11.12 2.34 -27.01
C ALA A 206 -11.56 1.41 -25.88
N GLY A 207 -12.86 1.44 -25.56
CA GLY A 207 -13.44 0.60 -24.51
C GLY A 207 -13.33 -0.89 -24.82
N GLY A 208 -13.12 -1.73 -23.81
CA GLY A 208 -12.94 -3.16 -24.03
C GLY A 208 -12.82 -3.99 -22.77
N HIS A 209 -12.92 -5.30 -22.93
CA HIS A 209 -12.75 -6.28 -21.85
C HIS A 209 -11.29 -6.66 -21.69
N GLU A 210 -10.76 -6.55 -20.48
CA GLU A 210 -9.34 -6.80 -20.19
C GLU A 210 -9.16 -7.84 -19.08
N PRO A 211 -8.15 -8.73 -19.16
CA PRO A 211 -8.03 -9.83 -18.22
C PRO A 211 -7.73 -9.36 -16.80
N ILE A 212 -8.41 -10.02 -15.85
CA ILE A 212 -8.13 -9.95 -14.40
C ILE A 212 -7.80 -11.34 -13.86
N ARG A 213 -6.85 -11.39 -12.92
CA ARG A 213 -6.25 -12.60 -12.35
C ARG A 213 -6.00 -12.43 -10.84
N PRO A 214 -5.69 -13.50 -10.10
CA PRO A 214 -5.33 -13.40 -8.69
C PRO A 214 -4.16 -12.41 -8.49
N GLY A 215 -4.31 -11.53 -7.50
CA GLY A 215 -3.41 -10.41 -7.24
C GLY A 215 -3.84 -9.08 -7.87
N ASP A 216 -4.74 -9.09 -8.86
CA ASP A 216 -5.32 -7.86 -9.41
C ASP A 216 -6.35 -7.26 -8.43
N GLN A 217 -6.50 -5.94 -8.50
CA GLN A 217 -7.42 -5.17 -7.68
C GLN A 217 -8.42 -4.39 -8.54
N LEU A 218 -9.67 -4.35 -8.08
CA LEU A 218 -10.73 -3.50 -8.62
C LEU A 218 -11.26 -2.55 -7.53
N ILE A 219 -11.76 -1.38 -7.90
CA ILE A 219 -12.29 -0.36 -6.98
C ILE A 219 -13.57 0.25 -7.56
N ALA A 220 -14.68 0.13 -6.83
CA ALA A 220 -15.94 0.82 -7.14
C ALA A 220 -16.18 1.92 -6.11
N CYS A 221 -16.59 3.11 -6.56
CA CYS A 221 -16.78 4.28 -5.71
C CYS A 221 -18.20 4.85 -5.81
N GLY A 222 -18.82 5.15 -4.67
CA GLY A 222 -20.13 5.78 -4.67
C GLY A 222 -21.17 4.86 -5.32
N GLY A 223 -21.83 5.38 -6.36
CA GLY A 223 -22.79 4.62 -7.16
C GLY A 223 -22.21 4.01 -8.44
N GLU A 224 -20.89 4.04 -8.62
CA GLU A 224 -20.24 3.43 -9.79
C GLU A 224 -20.34 1.90 -9.74
N GLU A 225 -20.54 1.32 -10.92
CA GLU A 225 -20.53 -0.13 -11.13
C GLU A 225 -19.47 -0.52 -12.15
N ILE A 226 -18.77 -1.62 -11.87
CA ILE A 226 -17.74 -2.19 -12.73
C ILE A 226 -18.30 -3.44 -13.39
N ALA A 227 -18.47 -3.40 -14.71
CA ALA A 227 -18.87 -4.58 -15.46
C ALA A 227 -17.71 -5.59 -15.55
N VAL A 228 -17.97 -6.82 -15.08
CA VAL A 228 -17.03 -7.93 -15.12
C VAL A 228 -17.70 -9.18 -15.69
N ARG A 229 -16.89 -10.10 -16.23
CA ARG A 229 -17.36 -11.45 -16.57
C ARG A 229 -16.28 -12.50 -16.34
N GLY A 230 -16.68 -13.72 -16.03
CA GLY A 230 -15.77 -14.85 -15.85
C GLY A 230 -16.16 -15.73 -14.67
N ARG A 231 -15.18 -16.43 -14.09
CA ARG A 231 -15.35 -17.22 -12.87
C ARG A 231 -14.21 -16.92 -11.90
N PHE A 232 -14.47 -16.07 -10.92
CA PHE A 232 -13.45 -15.63 -9.96
C PHE A 232 -14.04 -15.22 -8.61
N ARG A 233 -13.16 -15.14 -7.61
CA ARG A 233 -13.49 -14.80 -6.24
C ARG A 233 -12.67 -13.61 -5.76
N CYS A 234 -13.32 -12.72 -5.02
CA CYS A 234 -12.69 -11.54 -4.43
C CYS A 234 -12.90 -11.50 -2.91
N LEU A 235 -11.86 -11.09 -2.18
CA LEU A 235 -12.02 -10.48 -0.87
C LEU A 235 -12.35 -9.01 -1.11
N ALA A 236 -13.30 -8.44 -0.37
CA ALA A 236 -13.65 -7.04 -0.53
C ALA A 236 -13.84 -6.33 0.80
N VAL A 237 -13.33 -5.09 0.86
CA VAL A 237 -13.57 -4.16 1.96
C VAL A 237 -14.23 -2.91 1.40
N GLU A 238 -15.36 -2.53 2.01
CA GLU A 238 -16.03 -1.26 1.74
C GLU A 238 -15.83 -0.29 2.90
N LYS A 239 -15.40 0.94 2.62
CA LYS A 239 -15.48 2.07 3.56
C LYS A 239 -16.71 2.90 3.26
N ILE A 240 -17.71 2.83 4.14
CA ILE A 240 -19.09 3.27 3.88
C ILE A 240 -19.23 4.80 3.74
N ASP A 241 -18.35 5.57 4.37
CA ASP A 241 -18.36 7.03 4.43
C ASP A 241 -17.40 7.66 3.41
N ARG A 242 -16.78 6.87 2.53
CA ARG A 242 -15.86 7.36 1.50
C ARG A 242 -16.43 7.08 0.12
N LYS A 243 -16.55 8.10 -0.74
CA LYS A 243 -17.18 7.94 -2.07
C LYS A 243 -16.23 8.12 -3.25
N THR A 244 -14.94 8.29 -2.99
CA THR A 244 -13.95 8.60 -4.02
C THR A 244 -12.64 7.84 -3.80
N SER A 245 -11.98 7.50 -4.90
CA SER A 245 -10.66 6.89 -4.94
C SER A 245 -9.66 7.84 -5.59
N HIS A 246 -8.40 7.76 -5.18
CA HIS A 246 -7.29 8.42 -5.89
C HIS A 246 -6.53 7.44 -6.80
N ILE A 247 -7.04 6.22 -6.89
CA ILE A 247 -6.47 5.10 -7.63
C ILE A 247 -7.48 4.68 -8.67
N SER A 248 -7.00 4.34 -9.85
CA SER A 248 -7.82 3.89 -10.96
C SER A 248 -8.64 2.65 -10.61
N THR A 249 -9.80 2.51 -11.24
CA THR A 249 -10.76 1.41 -11.05
C THR A 249 -10.13 0.03 -11.11
N ALA A 250 -9.21 -0.22 -12.04
CA ALA A 250 -8.42 -1.44 -12.11
C ALA A 250 -6.93 -1.18 -11.82
N ARG A 251 -6.30 -2.12 -11.13
CA ARG A 251 -4.85 -2.18 -10.88
C ARG A 251 -4.38 -3.61 -11.07
N ARG A 252 -3.81 -3.87 -12.25
CA ARG A 252 -3.44 -5.18 -12.74
C ARG A 252 -1.97 -5.40 -12.54
N LEU A 253 -1.66 -6.45 -11.79
CA LEU A 253 -0.36 -6.73 -11.24
C LEU A 253 0.74 -6.76 -12.31
N ARG A 254 0.44 -7.28 -13.51
CA ARG A 254 1.41 -7.36 -14.61
C ARG A 254 1.92 -6.00 -15.12
N TYR A 255 1.15 -4.93 -14.96
CA TYR A 255 1.49 -3.59 -15.46
C TYR A 255 2.05 -2.68 -14.36
N LEU A 256 2.15 -3.17 -13.12
CA LEU A 256 2.72 -2.45 -12.00
C LEU A 256 4.21 -2.74 -11.91
N VAL A 257 5.00 -1.71 -11.56
CA VAL A 257 6.45 -1.81 -11.37
C VAL A 257 6.77 -2.72 -10.18
N ASP A 258 7.82 -3.52 -10.32
CA ASP A 258 8.45 -4.25 -9.22
C ASP A 258 9.28 -3.30 -8.34
N THR A 259 9.06 -3.36 -7.03
CA THR A 259 9.56 -2.36 -6.08
C THR A 259 10.18 -3.04 -4.86
N ALA A 260 11.48 -2.84 -4.64
CA ALA A 260 12.14 -3.31 -3.42
C ALA A 260 11.51 -2.63 -2.17
N GLY A 261 11.41 -3.37 -1.06
CA GLY A 261 10.87 -2.86 0.20
C GLY A 261 10.18 -3.90 1.10
N GLY A 262 9.92 -3.52 2.36
CA GLY A 262 9.14 -4.31 3.33
C GLY A 262 9.73 -5.67 3.71
N CYS A 263 9.28 -6.75 3.05
CA CYS A 263 9.76 -8.12 3.21
C CYS A 263 10.48 -8.68 1.97
N SER A 264 10.81 -7.83 0.98
CA SER A 264 11.47 -8.21 -0.27
C SER A 264 12.47 -7.12 -0.71
N PHE A 265 13.75 -7.26 -0.33
CA PHE A 265 14.84 -6.30 -0.63
C PHE A 265 15.87 -6.83 -1.63
N ASP A 266 15.53 -7.89 -2.37
CA ASP A 266 16.47 -8.49 -3.33
C ASP A 266 16.63 -7.66 -4.61
N PHE A 267 17.62 -8.04 -5.43
CA PHE A 267 17.90 -7.50 -6.77
C PHE A 267 16.78 -7.78 -7.79
N ASP A 268 15.95 -8.80 -7.55
CA ASP A 268 14.75 -9.13 -8.35
C ASP A 268 13.49 -9.32 -7.47
N PRO A 269 13.01 -8.24 -6.81
CA PRO A 269 11.92 -8.35 -5.85
C PRO A 269 10.59 -8.41 -6.59
N PHE A 270 9.89 -9.54 -6.52
CA PHE A 270 8.46 -9.55 -6.88
C PHE A 270 7.67 -8.89 -5.75
N ARG A 271 7.55 -7.56 -5.82
CA ARG A 271 6.72 -6.76 -4.92
C ARG A 271 6.09 -5.61 -5.69
N ARG A 272 4.78 -5.63 -5.81
CA ARG A 272 4.00 -4.66 -6.57
C ARG A 272 2.87 -4.13 -5.73
N LEU A 273 2.52 -2.85 -5.94
CA LEU A 273 1.59 -2.14 -5.09
C LEU A 273 0.32 -1.77 -5.88
N PRO A 274 -0.70 -2.65 -5.92
CA PRO A 274 -2.00 -2.28 -6.46
C PRO A 274 -2.60 -1.05 -5.79
N LEU A 275 -2.33 -0.87 -4.49
CA LEU A 275 -2.82 0.26 -3.71
C LEU A 275 -1.73 0.82 -2.81
N THR A 276 -1.00 1.83 -3.28
CA THR A 276 0.05 2.51 -2.51
C THR A 276 -0.56 3.47 -1.48
N TRP A 277 0.12 3.67 -0.35
CA TRP A 277 -0.33 4.61 0.67
C TRP A 277 0.09 6.01 0.23
N TYR A 278 -0.84 6.96 0.30
CA TYR A 278 -0.67 8.30 -0.26
C TYR A 278 -0.60 9.37 0.84
N LEU A 279 0.44 10.19 0.74
CA LEU A 279 0.66 11.42 1.51
C LEU A 279 0.20 12.62 0.69
N ASP A 280 -0.57 13.54 1.26
CA ASP A 280 -0.83 14.83 0.63
C ASP A 280 0.42 15.73 0.64
N SER A 281 1.26 15.61 1.67
CA SER A 281 2.50 16.39 1.83
C SER A 281 3.49 15.69 2.77
N PRO A 282 4.81 15.99 2.67
CA PRO A 282 5.82 15.51 3.61
C PRO A 282 5.44 15.76 5.08
N GLY A 283 5.72 14.80 5.95
CA GLY A 283 5.45 14.93 7.39
C GLY A 283 3.98 14.93 7.82
N GLN A 284 3.02 14.66 6.93
CA GLN A 284 1.61 14.50 7.29
C GLN A 284 1.43 13.32 8.28
N ARG A 285 0.51 13.50 9.23
CA ARG A 285 0.22 12.53 10.31
C ARG A 285 -1.16 11.86 10.10
N GLY A 286 -1.35 10.69 10.72
CA GLY A 286 -2.60 9.93 10.70
C GLY A 286 -2.65 8.86 9.61
N ASP A 287 -3.85 8.61 9.10
CA ASP A 287 -4.17 7.42 8.30
C ASP A 287 -3.89 7.58 6.80
N GLY A 288 -3.45 8.78 6.38
CA GLY A 288 -3.23 9.11 4.98
C GLY A 288 -4.52 9.19 4.17
N VAL A 289 -4.37 9.21 2.85
CA VAL A 289 -5.52 9.43 1.95
C VAL A 289 -6.25 8.13 1.62
N ASN A 290 -5.56 7.00 1.55
CA ASN A 290 -6.16 5.69 1.32
C ASN A 290 -6.50 5.03 2.66
N PHE A 291 -7.68 4.42 2.77
CA PHE A 291 -8.14 3.77 4.02
C PHE A 291 -7.71 2.31 4.14
N VAL A 292 -7.20 1.76 3.05
CA VAL A 292 -6.61 0.43 2.98
C VAL A 292 -5.44 0.53 2.03
N ASN A 293 -4.48 -0.36 2.19
CA ASN A 293 -3.34 -0.53 1.31
C ASN A 293 -3.24 -2.01 0.89
N SER A 294 -2.64 -2.28 -0.26
CA SER A 294 -2.41 -3.63 -0.78
C SER A 294 -1.07 -3.69 -1.51
N HIS A 295 -0.18 -4.58 -1.05
CA HIS A 295 1.07 -4.95 -1.73
C HIS A 295 1.06 -6.45 -2.00
N VAL A 296 1.23 -6.84 -3.26
CA VAL A 296 1.42 -8.25 -3.64
C VAL A 296 2.90 -8.55 -3.65
N VAL A 297 3.33 -9.49 -2.83
CA VAL A 297 4.75 -9.77 -2.58
C VAL A 297 5.03 -11.27 -2.54
N ASN A 298 6.14 -11.66 -3.16
CA ASN A 298 6.79 -12.94 -2.90
C ASN A 298 7.79 -12.77 -1.76
N VAL A 299 7.55 -13.46 -0.65
CA VAL A 299 8.34 -13.34 0.58
C VAL A 299 9.24 -14.57 0.71
N PRO A 300 10.51 -14.51 0.27
CA PRO A 300 11.46 -15.58 0.53
C PRO A 300 11.81 -15.61 2.02
N SER A 301 11.91 -16.81 2.59
CA SER A 301 12.19 -16.97 4.02
C SER A 301 13.51 -16.33 4.47
N GLU A 302 14.50 -16.27 3.56
CA GLU A 302 15.83 -15.72 3.82
C GLU A 302 15.84 -14.19 3.99
N LEU A 303 14.91 -13.49 3.35
CA LEU A 303 14.83 -12.01 3.37
C LEU A 303 13.69 -11.48 4.25
N SER A 304 12.89 -12.37 4.81
CA SER A 304 11.73 -12.00 5.63
C SER A 304 12.14 -11.64 7.06
N SER A 305 11.96 -10.39 7.44
CA SER A 305 12.25 -9.91 8.80
C SER A 305 11.01 -9.98 9.69
N THR A 306 11.21 -10.33 10.96
CA THR A 306 10.14 -10.30 11.96
C THR A 306 9.84 -8.87 12.35
N HIS A 307 8.59 -8.46 12.23
CA HIS A 307 8.14 -7.12 12.57
C HIS A 307 6.77 -7.11 13.24
N PHE A 308 6.36 -5.97 13.77
CA PHE A 308 5.00 -5.74 14.26
C PHE A 308 4.56 -4.29 13.99
N HIS A 309 3.25 -4.07 14.05
CA HIS A 309 2.65 -2.75 14.11
C HIS A 309 2.17 -2.48 15.54
N PRO A 310 2.45 -1.31 16.13
CA PRO A 310 2.15 -1.06 17.53
C PRO A 310 0.64 -0.91 17.75
N PRO A 311 0.11 -1.31 18.93
CA PRO A 311 -1.27 -1.02 19.31
C PRO A 311 -1.58 0.48 19.36
N LYS A 312 -0.57 1.30 19.68
CA LYS A 312 -0.64 2.76 19.65
C LYS A 312 0.18 3.28 18.47
N PRO A 313 -0.45 3.84 17.43
CA PRO A 313 0.28 4.38 16.28
C PRO A 313 1.24 5.52 16.65
N LYS A 314 2.46 5.48 16.12
CA LYS A 314 3.49 6.52 16.36
C LYS A 314 3.08 7.90 15.84
N ILE A 315 2.42 7.93 14.68
CA ILE A 315 2.00 9.17 14.01
C ILE A 315 0.49 9.47 14.14
N GLY A 316 -0.18 8.84 15.11
CA GLY A 316 -1.64 8.95 15.32
C GLY A 316 -2.49 8.12 14.35
N GLY A 317 -3.80 8.35 14.38
CA GLY A 317 -4.77 7.60 13.57
C GLY A 317 -5.18 6.25 14.16
N LEU A 318 -5.77 5.37 13.34
CA LEU A 318 -6.24 4.05 13.77
C LEU A 318 -5.07 3.06 13.92
N PRO A 319 -5.08 2.14 14.90
CA PRO A 319 -4.13 1.03 14.96
C PRO A 319 -4.08 0.26 13.62
N GLN A 320 -2.87 -0.09 13.19
CA GLN A 320 -2.66 -0.76 11.91
C GLN A 320 -2.81 -2.27 12.07
N THR A 321 -3.81 -2.83 11.41
CA THR A 321 -3.99 -4.27 11.23
C THR A 321 -3.39 -4.68 9.90
N GLU A 322 -2.78 -5.85 9.86
CA GLU A 322 -2.30 -6.49 8.64
C GLU A 322 -3.14 -7.73 8.33
N ILE A 323 -3.45 -7.97 7.07
CA ILE A 323 -4.19 -9.14 6.60
C ILE A 323 -3.38 -9.78 5.48
N TYR A 324 -3.01 -11.06 5.66
CA TYR A 324 -2.41 -11.85 4.60
C TYR A 324 -3.53 -12.51 3.80
N LEU A 325 -3.64 -12.18 2.53
CA LEU A 325 -4.46 -12.90 1.56
C LEU A 325 -3.52 -13.74 0.69
N VAL A 326 -3.42 -15.04 1.00
CA VAL A 326 -2.44 -15.94 0.38
C VAL A 326 -2.87 -16.27 -1.05
N LEU A 327 -1.98 -16.05 -2.01
CA LEU A 327 -2.22 -16.23 -3.45
C LEU A 327 -1.50 -17.48 -3.98
N ASP A 328 -1.94 -17.99 -5.13
CA ASP A 328 -1.22 -19.05 -5.85
C ASP A 328 -0.06 -18.43 -6.65
N PRO A 329 1.21 -18.70 -6.31
CA PRO A 329 2.37 -18.14 -7.04
C PRO A 329 2.34 -18.44 -8.54
N ARG A 330 1.71 -19.55 -8.96
CA ARG A 330 1.56 -19.91 -10.38
C ARG A 330 0.72 -18.90 -11.17
N SER A 331 -0.17 -18.13 -10.51
CA SER A 331 -0.94 -17.08 -11.18
C SER A 331 -0.06 -15.96 -11.75
N CYS A 332 1.16 -15.84 -11.24
CA CYS A 332 2.15 -14.84 -11.65
C CYS A 332 3.40 -15.48 -12.28
N GLY A 333 3.38 -16.78 -12.58
CA GLY A 333 4.53 -17.49 -13.14
C GLY A 333 5.69 -17.66 -12.16
N LEU A 334 5.43 -17.57 -10.85
CA LEU A 334 6.45 -17.75 -9.83
C LEU A 334 6.64 -19.23 -9.50
N GLU A 335 7.89 -19.69 -9.50
CA GLU A 335 8.25 -21.05 -9.11
C GLU A 335 8.55 -21.13 -7.62
N THR A 336 7.80 -21.95 -6.89
CA THR A 336 8.02 -22.16 -5.45
C THR A 336 9.19 -23.10 -5.15
N LYS A 337 9.69 -23.84 -6.15
CA LYS A 337 10.77 -24.83 -6.00
C LYS A 337 10.57 -25.79 -4.80
N GLY A 338 9.31 -26.13 -4.49
CA GLY A 338 8.95 -27.03 -3.39
C GLY A 338 9.00 -26.41 -1.99
N ARG A 339 9.28 -25.10 -1.85
CA ARG A 339 9.25 -24.41 -0.57
C ARG A 339 7.84 -24.42 0.03
N LYS A 340 7.76 -24.47 1.37
CA LYS A 340 6.50 -24.59 2.11
C LYS A 340 6.13 -23.24 2.72
N ALA A 341 5.10 -22.62 2.17
CA ALA A 341 4.57 -21.36 2.68
C ALA A 341 4.10 -21.50 4.13
N SER A 342 4.48 -20.57 4.99
CA SER A 342 4.00 -20.47 6.36
C SER A 342 4.05 -19.03 6.88
N ILE A 343 3.39 -18.77 8.00
CA ILE A 343 3.58 -17.54 8.78
C ILE A 343 4.06 -17.92 10.17
N ARG A 344 5.05 -17.18 10.66
CA ARG A 344 5.47 -17.26 12.06
C ARG A 344 4.97 -16.05 12.81
N VAL A 345 4.49 -16.27 14.03
CA VAL A 345 3.86 -15.24 14.86
C VAL A 345 4.35 -15.28 16.30
N PHE A 346 4.47 -14.11 16.91
CA PHE A 346 4.84 -13.86 18.30
C PHE A 346 3.66 -13.12 18.94
N PRO A 347 2.68 -13.85 19.51
CA PRO A 347 1.45 -13.26 20.02
C PRO A 347 1.65 -12.41 21.28
N ASP A 348 2.73 -12.65 22.02
CA ASP A 348 3.11 -11.87 23.20
C ASP A 348 4.53 -11.32 23.05
N LEU A 349 4.62 -10.03 22.69
CA LEU A 349 5.91 -9.35 22.53
C LEU A 349 6.68 -9.18 23.84
N ARG A 350 6.06 -9.43 25.01
CA ARG A 350 6.77 -9.44 26.31
C ARG A 350 7.53 -10.73 26.54
N ASP A 351 7.13 -11.82 25.88
CA ASP A 351 7.79 -13.11 25.95
C ASP A 351 8.04 -13.68 24.55
N LEU A 352 9.17 -13.30 23.97
CA LEU A 352 9.57 -13.70 22.61
C LEU A 352 9.92 -15.18 22.48
N ARG A 353 9.93 -15.97 23.58
CA ARG A 353 10.01 -17.43 23.49
C ARG A 353 8.69 -18.05 23.05
N ARG A 354 7.57 -17.34 23.22
CA ARG A 354 6.25 -17.78 22.80
C ARG A 354 6.02 -17.40 21.35
N TYR A 355 6.17 -18.38 20.46
CA TYR A 355 5.89 -18.22 19.05
C TYR A 355 5.11 -19.43 18.51
N GLU A 356 4.41 -19.19 17.42
CA GLU A 356 3.67 -20.21 16.68
C GLU A 356 4.05 -20.12 15.20
N GLN A 357 3.98 -21.26 14.50
CA GLN A 357 4.15 -21.29 13.06
C GLN A 357 2.98 -22.02 12.41
N HIS A 358 2.34 -21.36 11.47
CA HIS A 358 1.12 -21.83 10.82
C HIS A 358 1.40 -22.07 9.33
N PRO A 359 1.17 -23.28 8.79
CA PRO A 359 1.31 -23.52 7.37
C PRO A 359 0.26 -22.73 6.59
N LEU A 360 0.64 -22.22 5.41
CA LEU A 360 -0.20 -21.42 4.54
C LEU A 360 -0.42 -22.11 3.19
N ARG A 361 -1.60 -21.89 2.61
CA ARG A 361 -1.93 -22.29 1.23
C ARG A 361 -2.74 -21.20 0.53
N PRO A 362 -2.76 -21.14 -0.81
CA PRO A 362 -3.60 -20.21 -1.55
C PRO A 362 -5.06 -20.24 -1.10
N GLY A 363 -5.68 -19.07 -0.91
CA GLY A 363 -7.03 -18.94 -0.35
C GLY A 363 -7.09 -18.88 1.18
N ASP A 364 -5.97 -19.08 1.89
CA ASP A 364 -5.88 -18.75 3.31
C ASP A 364 -5.94 -17.22 3.52
N LEU A 365 -6.63 -16.81 4.58
CA LEU A 365 -6.63 -15.45 5.13
C LEU A 365 -6.05 -15.49 6.54
N VAL A 366 -5.09 -14.61 6.83
CA VAL A 366 -4.56 -14.40 8.19
C VAL A 366 -4.86 -12.98 8.62
N TYR A 367 -5.70 -12.81 9.64
CA TYR A 367 -5.95 -11.52 10.29
C TYR A 367 -4.94 -11.32 11.42
N ILE A 368 -4.08 -10.31 11.27
CA ILE A 368 -2.95 -10.02 12.17
C ILE A 368 -3.22 -8.69 12.88
N PRO A 369 -3.63 -8.74 14.15
CA PRO A 369 -3.98 -7.55 14.90
C PRO A 369 -2.73 -6.76 15.34
N PRO A 370 -2.88 -5.47 15.66
CA PRO A 370 -1.79 -4.67 16.20
C PRO A 370 -1.17 -5.30 17.46
N GLY A 371 0.15 -5.21 17.58
CA GLY A 371 0.93 -5.75 18.71
C GLY A 371 1.28 -7.23 18.58
N VAL A 372 1.06 -7.86 17.43
CA VAL A 372 1.50 -9.22 17.13
C VAL A 372 2.75 -9.17 16.24
N GLY A 373 3.85 -9.73 16.73
CA GLY A 373 5.05 -9.95 15.92
C GLY A 373 4.78 -11.01 14.87
N HIS A 374 5.19 -10.80 13.63
CA HIS A 374 4.95 -11.75 12.57
C HIS A 374 5.99 -11.67 11.45
N ARG A 375 6.08 -12.75 10.67
CA ARG A 375 6.77 -12.82 9.38
C ARG A 375 6.22 -13.92 8.48
N GLY A 376 6.02 -13.62 7.21
CA GLY A 376 5.74 -14.62 6.16
C GLY A 376 7.01 -15.38 5.78
N LEU A 377 6.90 -16.66 5.43
CA LEU A 377 8.02 -17.52 5.03
C LEU A 377 7.66 -18.27 3.75
N ASP A 378 8.43 -18.05 2.69
CA ASP A 378 8.26 -18.64 1.36
C ASP A 378 6.81 -18.56 0.84
N VAL A 379 6.20 -17.39 1.02
CA VAL A 379 4.77 -17.16 0.77
C VAL A 379 4.57 -16.10 -0.30
N PHE A 380 3.66 -16.38 -1.22
CA PHE A 380 3.13 -15.39 -2.16
C PHE A 380 1.81 -14.85 -1.64
N VAL A 381 1.77 -13.56 -1.32
CA VAL A 381 0.68 -12.98 -0.53
C VAL A 381 0.35 -11.58 -1.02
N ASN A 382 -0.95 -11.25 -1.02
CA ASN A 382 -1.37 -9.87 -0.99
C ASN A 382 -1.50 -9.40 0.46
N VAL A 383 -0.57 -8.56 0.90
CA VAL A 383 -0.57 -7.97 2.22
C VAL A 383 -1.48 -6.75 2.19
N LEU A 384 -2.58 -6.82 2.93
CA LEU A 384 -3.52 -5.72 3.09
C LEU A 384 -3.30 -5.06 4.44
N THR A 385 -3.22 -3.74 4.48
CA THR A 385 -3.12 -3.02 5.76
C THR A 385 -4.24 -1.99 5.91
N ILE A 386 -4.79 -1.91 7.12
CA ILE A 386 -5.86 -0.97 7.47
C ILE A 386 -5.40 -0.17 8.68
N PRO A 387 -5.33 1.17 8.61
CA PRO A 387 -5.76 2.01 7.48
C PRO A 387 -4.74 2.09 6.32
N GLY A 388 -3.55 1.52 6.48
CA GLY A 388 -2.51 1.47 5.45
C GLY A 388 -1.11 1.40 6.07
N PHE A 389 -0.06 1.30 5.24
CA PHE A 389 1.35 1.32 5.68
C PHE A 389 1.79 2.72 6.08
N LYS A 390 1.43 3.10 7.29
CA LYS A 390 1.80 4.39 7.86
C LYS A 390 3.32 4.47 8.06
N PRO A 391 3.97 5.56 7.64
CA PRO A 391 5.39 5.76 7.88
C PRO A 391 5.73 5.61 9.36
N TYR A 392 6.88 4.99 9.63
CA TYR A 392 7.40 4.78 11.00
C TYR A 392 6.48 3.97 11.93
N ASN A 393 5.55 3.18 11.38
CA ASN A 393 4.61 2.38 12.14
C ASN A 393 4.86 0.86 12.01
N GLU A 394 6.01 0.47 11.47
CA GLU A 394 6.51 -0.90 11.36
C GLU A 394 7.81 -0.99 12.16
N PHE A 395 7.92 -1.99 13.05
CA PHE A 395 9.07 -2.15 13.92
C PHE A 395 9.66 -3.55 13.81
N TYR A 396 10.95 -3.63 13.50
CA TYR A 396 11.66 -4.89 13.28
C TYR A 396 12.28 -5.41 14.58
N ILE A 397 12.01 -6.68 14.90
CA ILE A 397 12.27 -7.25 16.24
C ILE A 397 13.23 -8.45 16.25
N ASP A 398 13.83 -8.81 15.10
CA ASP A 398 14.75 -9.97 15.02
C ASP A 398 15.92 -9.86 16.00
N GLN A 399 16.46 -8.65 16.22
CA GLN A 399 17.50 -8.42 17.22
C GLN A 399 17.01 -8.68 18.65
N ASP A 400 15.83 -8.19 19.02
CA ASP A 400 15.25 -8.43 20.35
C ASP A 400 14.92 -9.93 20.55
N ILE A 401 14.45 -10.64 19.51
CA ILE A 401 14.24 -12.10 19.57
C ILE A 401 15.55 -12.80 19.90
N ARG A 402 16.62 -12.52 19.14
CA ARG A 402 17.94 -13.13 19.38
C ARG A 402 18.44 -12.83 20.80
N ASP A 403 18.49 -11.55 21.17
CA ASP A 403 19.13 -11.11 22.40
C ASP A 403 18.37 -11.58 23.65
N ARG A 404 17.04 -11.57 23.64
CA ARG A 404 16.21 -11.96 24.81
C ARG A 404 16.02 -13.45 24.98
N THR A 405 16.19 -14.23 23.91
CA THR A 405 16.01 -15.69 23.93
C THR A 405 17.34 -16.44 23.84
N GLY A 406 18.47 -15.75 23.78
CA GLY A 406 19.78 -16.39 23.57
C GLY A 406 19.88 -17.10 22.22
N GLY A 407 19.08 -16.67 21.24
CA GLY A 407 18.97 -17.31 19.91
C GLY A 407 18.10 -18.57 19.87
N GLU A 408 17.45 -18.97 20.96
CA GLU A 408 16.57 -20.15 20.98
C GLU A 408 15.29 -19.95 20.15
N ALA A 409 14.70 -18.76 20.22
CA ALA A 409 13.54 -18.43 19.39
C ALA A 409 13.99 -18.03 17.99
N PRO A 410 13.22 -18.38 16.95
CA PRO A 410 13.67 -18.23 15.59
C PRO A 410 13.62 -16.77 15.13
N TYR A 411 14.78 -16.21 14.80
CA TYR A 411 14.96 -14.87 14.23
C TYR A 411 15.49 -14.97 12.79
N ASN A 412 15.63 -13.84 12.09
CA ASN A 412 16.33 -13.76 10.81
C ASN A 412 17.65 -13.01 11.01
N GLU A 413 18.76 -13.65 10.69
CA GLU A 413 20.10 -13.06 10.80
C GLU A 413 20.26 -11.81 9.93
N ASN A 414 19.68 -11.81 8.72
CA ASN A 414 19.68 -10.66 7.82
C ASN A 414 18.82 -9.50 8.35
N GLY A 415 17.93 -9.77 9.32
CA GLY A 415 17.04 -8.79 9.94
C GLY A 415 17.64 -8.04 11.13
N LEU A 416 18.79 -8.48 11.65
CA LEU A 416 19.34 -7.96 12.92
C LEU A 416 19.64 -6.45 12.88
N ALA A 417 20.19 -5.95 11.78
CA ALA A 417 20.52 -4.53 11.62
C ALA A 417 19.31 -3.63 11.35
N ARG A 418 18.09 -4.19 11.27
CA ARG A 418 16.87 -3.45 10.89
C ARG A 418 16.10 -2.88 12.07
N LYS A 419 16.52 -3.19 13.31
CA LYS A 419 15.92 -2.63 14.53
C LYS A 419 15.91 -1.09 14.43
N ASN A 420 14.72 -0.51 14.58
CA ASN A 420 14.45 0.91 14.32
C ASN A 420 13.80 1.62 15.53
N TYR A 421 14.07 1.11 16.73
CA TYR A 421 13.63 1.65 18.01
C TYR A 421 14.66 1.30 19.10
N GLU A 422 14.60 1.99 20.24
CA GLU A 422 15.52 1.75 21.35
C GLU A 422 15.05 0.56 22.21
N ARG A 423 13.83 0.66 22.76
CA ARG A 423 13.25 -0.33 23.67
C ARG A 423 11.89 -0.82 23.18
N LEU A 424 11.69 -2.14 23.23
CA LEU A 424 10.44 -2.76 22.78
C LEU A 424 9.27 -2.35 23.70
N GLU A 425 9.54 -2.21 25.00
CA GLU A 425 8.53 -1.90 26.02
C GLU A 425 7.82 -0.56 25.77
N ASP A 426 8.51 0.40 25.14
CA ASP A 426 7.96 1.72 24.85
C ASP A 426 6.89 1.67 23.74
N LEU A 427 6.77 0.54 23.05
CA LEU A 427 5.86 0.32 21.91
C LEU A 427 4.66 -0.60 22.24
N LEU A 428 4.60 -1.15 23.46
CA LEU A 428 3.63 -2.18 23.86
C LEU A 428 2.31 -1.65 24.44
#